data_AF-A0A9X8YRQ8-F1
#
_entry.id   AF-A0A9X8YRQ8-F1
#
_cell.length_a   1.000
_cell.length_b   1.000
_cell.length_c   1.000
_cell.angle_alpha   90.00
_cell.angle_beta   90.00
_cell.angle_gamma   90.00
#
_symmetry.space_group_name_H-M   'P 1'
#
loop_
_entity.id
_entity.type
_entity.pdbx_description
1 polymer ?
#
loop_
_entity_poly.entity_id
_entity_poly.type
_entity_poly.pdbx_seq_one_letter_code
_entity_poly.pdbx_strand_id
1 'polypeptide(L)'
;TPSQWPAVFRYIGLLASQLRKKGVFNMLLSDGRFVMAYCSTNLYWITRRAPFGKATLLDQDVEIDFQQQTTPNDVVTVIATQPLTANETWHKIEPGEFALFHFGERLVLSEGVGVGRRAG
;
A
#
# COMPACT_ATOMS: atom_id res chain seq x y z
N THR A 1 6.73 -3.69 23.05
CA THR A 1 6.06 -3.76 21.73
C THR A 1 5.32 -5.08 21.64
N PRO A 2 4.09 -5.15 21.10
CA PRO A 2 3.35 -6.42 21.01
C PRO A 2 4.14 -7.45 20.20
N SER A 3 4.23 -8.68 20.69
CA SER A 3 4.96 -9.78 20.05
C SER A 3 4.24 -10.37 18.83
N GLN A 4 3.03 -9.92 18.50
CA GLN A 4 2.15 -10.55 17.49
C GLN A 4 1.59 -9.57 16.45
N TRP A 5 2.39 -8.60 15.98
CA TRP A 5 1.99 -7.64 14.93
C TRP A 5 1.34 -8.27 13.69
N PRO A 6 1.80 -9.43 13.15
CA PRO A 6 1.13 -10.07 12.03
C PRO A 6 -0.33 -10.46 12.30
N ALA A 7 -0.67 -10.87 13.54
CA ALA A 7 -2.04 -11.22 13.90
C ALA A 7 -2.95 -9.99 13.95
N VAL A 8 -2.42 -8.86 14.44
CA VAL A 8 -3.14 -7.58 14.48
C VAL A 8 -3.50 -7.11 13.07
N PHE A 9 -2.55 -7.10 12.13
CA PHE A 9 -2.81 -6.66 10.75
C PHE A 9 -3.77 -7.61 10.02
N ARG A 10 -3.69 -8.92 10.26
CA ARG A 10 -4.70 -9.87 9.74
C ARG A 10 -6.10 -9.59 10.28
N TYR A 11 -6.22 -9.31 11.57
CA TYR A 11 -7.51 -8.98 12.17
C TYR A 11 -8.09 -7.67 11.62
N ILE A 12 -7.25 -6.65 11.44
CA ILE A 12 -7.66 -5.40 10.79
C ILE A 12 -8.12 -5.68 9.35
N GLY A 13 -7.44 -6.54 8.60
CA GLY A 13 -7.85 -6.95 7.26
C GLY A 13 -9.24 -7.61 7.25
N LEU A 14 -9.55 -8.44 8.24
CA LEU A 14 -10.89 -9.03 8.41
C LEU A 14 -11.96 -7.96 8.67
N LEU A 15 -11.68 -6.97 9.50
CA LEU A 15 -12.60 -5.87 9.78
C LEU A 15 -12.81 -4.99 8.55
N ALA A 16 -11.74 -4.64 7.83
CA ALA A 16 -11.82 -3.89 6.57
C ALA A 16 -12.65 -4.64 5.52
N SER A 17 -12.51 -5.97 5.43
CA SER A 17 -13.37 -6.80 4.58
C SER A 17 -14.84 -6.80 4.97
N GLN A 18 -15.18 -6.61 6.25
CA GLN A 18 -16.58 -6.40 6.65
C GLN A 18 -17.09 -5.01 6.23
N LEU A 19 -16.26 -3.97 6.36
CA LEU A 19 -16.62 -2.62 5.95
C LEU A 19 -16.80 -2.50 4.44
N ARG A 20 -15.95 -3.18 3.64
CA ARG A 20 -16.08 -3.25 2.18
C ARG A 20 -17.44 -3.76 1.72
N LYS A 21 -18.10 -4.63 2.49
CA LYS A 21 -19.45 -5.13 2.15
C LYS A 21 -20.53 -4.06 2.28
N LYS A 22 -20.23 -2.92 2.91
CA LYS A 22 -21.14 -1.78 3.11
C LYS A 22 -20.88 -0.65 2.10
N GLY A 23 -19.84 -0.74 1.27
CA GLY A 23 -19.49 0.28 0.30
C GLY A 23 -18.00 0.28 -0.05
N VAL A 24 -17.57 1.25 -0.85
CA VAL A 24 -16.15 1.45 -1.18
C VAL A 24 -15.39 1.85 0.09
N PHE A 25 -14.30 1.14 0.37
CA PHE A 25 -13.48 1.33 1.57
C PHE A 25 -12.00 1.03 1.26
N ASN A 26 -11.29 1.97 0.64
CA ASN A 26 -9.83 1.95 0.59
C ASN A 26 -9.31 2.55 1.89
N MET A 27 -8.27 1.95 2.49
CA MET A 27 -7.78 2.39 3.79
C MET A 27 -6.25 2.41 3.83
N LEU A 28 -5.70 3.49 4.39
CA LEU A 28 -4.34 3.56 4.88
C LEU A 28 -4.40 3.65 6.41
N LEU A 29 -3.69 2.76 7.10
CA LEU A 29 -3.63 2.74 8.56
C LEU A 29 -2.16 2.64 9.00
N SER A 30 -1.75 3.48 9.95
CA SER A 30 -0.35 3.54 10.40
C SER A 30 -0.20 3.73 11.90
N ASP A 31 0.88 3.17 12.47
CA ASP A 31 1.36 3.45 13.83
C ASP A 31 2.60 4.37 13.85
N GLY A 32 2.92 5.00 12.71
CA GLY A 32 4.13 5.80 12.51
C GLY A 32 5.37 5.01 12.05
N ARG A 33 5.36 3.68 12.12
CA ARG A 33 6.45 2.82 11.59
C ARG A 33 5.96 1.89 10.50
N PHE A 34 4.78 1.30 10.70
CA PHE A 34 4.10 0.46 9.74
C PHE A 34 3.01 1.24 9.02
N VAL A 35 2.79 0.92 7.75
CA VAL A 35 1.65 1.40 6.97
C VAL A 35 0.96 0.19 6.36
N MET A 36 -0.31 -0.01 6.67
CA MET A 36 -1.19 -1.00 6.04
C MET A 36 -2.06 -0.30 5.01
N ALA A 37 -2.05 -0.80 3.77
CA ALA A 37 -2.89 -0.32 2.69
C ALA A 37 -3.87 -1.41 2.26
N TYR A 38 -5.17 -1.22 2.54
CA TYR A 38 -6.24 -2.16 2.18
C TYR A 38 -7.00 -1.66 0.95
N CYS A 39 -7.20 -2.54 -0.03
CA CYS A 39 -7.88 -2.23 -1.28
C CYS A 39 -9.31 -2.78 -1.29
N SER A 40 -10.28 -1.92 -1.63
CA SER A 40 -11.66 -2.33 -1.94
C SER A 40 -12.00 -2.23 -3.42
N THR A 41 -11.33 -1.34 -4.15
CA THR A 41 -11.58 -1.00 -5.55
C THR A 41 -10.26 -0.89 -6.33
N ASN A 42 -9.64 0.29 -6.32
CA ASN A 42 -8.38 0.56 -6.99
C ASN A 42 -7.39 1.15 -5.98
N LEU A 43 -6.27 0.46 -5.81
CA LEU A 43 -5.16 0.92 -5.00
C LEU A 43 -3.87 0.33 -5.57
N TYR A 44 -2.87 1.18 -5.69
CA TYR A 44 -1.59 0.88 -6.32
C TYR A 44 -0.46 1.36 -5.43
N TRP A 45 0.70 0.73 -5.54
CA TRP A 45 1.91 1.16 -4.86
C TRP A 45 3.13 1.04 -5.75
N ILE A 46 4.15 1.83 -5.44
CA ILE A 46 5.49 1.74 -6.00
C ILE A 46 6.50 2.01 -4.90
N THR A 47 7.60 1.27 -4.87
CA THR A 47 8.73 1.53 -3.96
C THR A 47 9.90 2.07 -4.77
N ARG A 48 10.37 3.26 -4.41
CA ARG A 48 11.56 3.90 -4.96
C ARG A 48 12.71 3.81 -3.97
N ARG A 49 13.91 3.61 -4.50
CA ARG A 49 15.16 3.56 -3.73
C ARG A 49 16.10 4.58 -4.31
N ALA A 50 16.90 5.22 -3.46
CA ALA A 50 17.99 6.04 -3.92
C ALA A 50 18.98 5.26 -4.82
N PRO A 51 19.62 5.93 -5.80
CA PRO A 51 19.38 7.31 -6.22
C PRO A 51 18.03 7.46 -6.93
N PHE A 52 17.23 8.44 -6.50
CA PHE A 52 15.89 8.66 -7.06
C PHE A 52 16.00 9.24 -8.47
N GLY A 53 15.47 8.54 -9.47
CA GLY A 53 15.31 9.07 -10.81
C GLY A 53 14.22 10.14 -10.89
N LYS A 54 14.10 10.81 -12.04
CA LYS A 54 12.98 11.71 -12.31
C LYS A 54 11.71 10.90 -12.56
N ALA A 55 10.60 11.34 -11.96
CA ALA A 55 9.28 10.75 -12.12
C ALA A 55 8.36 11.76 -12.83
N THR A 56 7.78 11.37 -13.95
CA THR A 56 6.87 12.24 -14.73
C THR A 56 5.43 11.91 -14.33
N LEU A 57 4.72 12.88 -13.75
CA LEU A 57 3.32 12.70 -13.38
C LEU A 57 2.43 12.55 -14.62
N LEU A 58 1.40 11.72 -14.50
CA LEU A 58 0.44 11.42 -15.57
C LEU A 58 -0.60 12.51 -15.77
N ASP A 59 -1.03 13.19 -14.70
CA ASP A 59 -2.32 13.90 -14.72
C ASP A 59 -2.23 15.43 -14.69
N GLN A 60 -1.05 16.02 -14.44
CA GLN A 60 -0.83 17.47 -14.49
C GLN A 60 0.63 17.76 -14.85
N ASP A 61 0.88 18.88 -15.52
CA ASP A 61 2.20 19.45 -15.84
C ASP A 61 3.00 19.87 -14.57
N VAL A 62 2.95 19.04 -13.53
CA VAL A 62 3.63 19.20 -12.25
C VAL A 62 4.64 18.06 -12.15
N GLU A 63 5.93 18.38 -12.19
CA GLU A 63 6.97 17.43 -11.82
C GLU A 63 7.11 17.41 -10.30
N ILE A 64 6.91 16.26 -9.67
CA ILE A 64 7.31 16.08 -8.26
C ILE A 64 8.77 15.61 -8.26
N ASP A 65 9.65 16.50 -7.81
CA ASP A 65 11.05 16.16 -7.58
C ASP A 65 11.22 15.48 -6.21
N PHE A 66 11.25 14.14 -6.22
CA PHE A 66 11.45 13.32 -5.02
C PHE A 66 12.89 13.43 -4.47
N GLN A 67 13.85 13.98 -5.22
CA GLN A 67 15.23 14.14 -4.74
C GLN A 67 15.35 15.18 -3.62
N GLN A 68 14.47 16.19 -3.59
CA GLN A 68 14.54 17.26 -2.59
C GLN A 68 14.04 16.86 -1.20
N GLN A 69 13.39 15.70 -1.08
CA GLN A 69 12.74 15.24 0.15
C GLN A 69 13.37 13.97 0.72
N THR A 70 14.51 13.53 0.17
CA THR A 70 15.11 12.23 0.47
C THR A 70 16.62 12.27 0.64
N THR A 71 17.16 11.32 1.41
CA THR A 71 18.60 11.04 1.53
C THR A 71 19.03 9.92 0.56
N PRO A 72 20.34 9.77 0.27
CA PRO A 72 20.86 8.70 -0.58
C PRO A 72 20.61 7.26 -0.10
N ASN A 73 20.04 7.08 1.09
CA ASN A 73 19.71 5.76 1.64
C ASN A 73 18.20 5.56 1.83
N ASP A 74 17.37 6.53 1.42
CA ASP A 74 15.93 6.45 1.67
C ASP A 74 15.26 5.42 0.76
N VAL A 75 14.28 4.74 1.33
CA VAL A 75 13.32 3.88 0.63
C VAL A 75 11.95 4.52 0.80
N VAL A 76 11.33 4.91 -0.31
CA VAL A 76 10.05 5.61 -0.32
C VAL A 76 9.03 4.78 -1.05
N THR A 77 7.96 4.38 -0.36
CA THR A 77 6.78 3.80 -1.01
C THR A 77 5.69 4.85 -1.17
N VAL A 78 5.20 5.01 -2.40
CA VAL A 78 4.02 5.83 -2.72
C VAL A 78 2.83 4.91 -2.91
N ILE A 79 1.67 5.30 -2.38
CA ILE A 79 0.41 4.55 -2.47
C ILE A 79 -0.67 5.49 -3.02
N ALA A 80 -1.35 5.09 -4.08
CA ALA A 80 -2.33 5.93 -4.78
C ALA A 80 -3.49 5.11 -5.34
N THR A 81 -4.63 5.74 -5.62
CA THR A 81 -5.81 5.07 -6.20
C THR A 81 -5.67 4.77 -7.69
N GLN A 82 -4.64 5.33 -8.33
CA GLN A 82 -4.24 5.06 -9.71
C GLN A 82 -2.72 5.25 -9.85
N PRO A 83 -2.05 4.61 -10.82
CA PRO A 83 -0.67 4.94 -11.16
C PRO A 83 -0.54 6.44 -11.42
N LEU A 84 0.48 7.07 -10.83
CA LEU A 84 0.71 8.51 -10.99
C LEU A 84 1.78 8.83 -12.01
N THR A 85 2.54 7.85 -12.49
CA THR A 85 3.67 8.05 -13.41
C THR A 85 3.62 7.05 -14.57
N ALA A 86 4.05 7.50 -15.76
CA ALA A 86 3.96 6.70 -16.99
C ALA A 86 5.17 5.78 -17.20
N ASN A 87 6.33 6.16 -16.67
CA ASN A 87 7.63 5.54 -16.92
C ASN A 87 8.08 4.60 -15.78
N GLU A 88 7.16 4.20 -14.92
CA GLU A 88 7.45 3.32 -13.78
C GLU A 88 6.39 2.22 -13.63
N THR A 89 6.82 1.09 -13.08
CA THR A 89 5.92 -0.04 -12.81
C THR A 89 5.22 0.16 -11.46
N TRP A 90 3.92 0.43 -11.51
CA TRP A 90 3.06 0.42 -10.34
C TRP A 90 2.48 -0.97 -10.10
N HIS A 91 2.44 -1.39 -8.85
CA HIS A 91 1.87 -2.66 -8.44
C HIS A 91 0.45 -2.44 -7.91
N LYS A 92 -0.52 -3.20 -8.44
CA LYS A 92 -1.89 -3.18 -7.94
C LYS A 92 -2.02 -4.01 -6.67
N ILE A 93 -2.84 -3.54 -5.73
CA ILE A 93 -3.36 -4.34 -4.61
C ILE A 93 -4.77 -4.79 -5.03
N GLU A 94 -5.03 -6.09 -5.05
CA GLU A 94 -6.33 -6.57 -5.51
C GLU A 94 -7.45 -6.27 -4.48
N PRO A 95 -8.70 -6.04 -4.92
CA PRO A 95 -9.82 -5.86 -4.01
C PRO A 95 -9.96 -6.99 -2.99
N GLY A 96 -9.98 -6.65 -1.71
CA GLY A 96 -10.04 -7.60 -0.60
C GLY A 96 -8.68 -7.96 -0.01
N GLU A 97 -7.59 -7.42 -0.56
CA GLU A 97 -6.23 -7.59 -0.08
C GLU A 97 -5.71 -6.35 0.62
N PHE A 98 -4.64 -6.53 1.41
CA PHE A 98 -3.84 -5.46 1.94
C PHE A 98 -2.34 -5.70 1.70
N ALA A 99 -1.60 -4.61 1.55
CA ALA A 99 -0.15 -4.59 1.64
C ALA A 99 0.30 -3.97 2.97
N LEU A 100 1.36 -4.51 3.57
CA LEU A 100 1.98 -3.96 4.77
C LEU A 100 3.38 -3.47 4.45
N PHE A 101 3.69 -2.24 4.85
CA PHE A 101 4.97 -1.59 4.65
C PHE A 101 5.61 -1.22 5.99
N HIS A 102 6.94 -1.22 6.06
CA HIS A 102 7.72 -0.79 7.21
C HIS A 102 8.95 -0.02 6.72
N PHE A 103 9.05 1.26 7.09
CA PHE A 103 10.10 2.17 6.59
C PHE A 103 10.28 2.13 5.07
N GLY A 104 9.15 2.18 4.34
CA GLY A 104 9.14 2.15 2.88
C GLY A 104 9.24 0.75 2.26
N GLU A 105 9.64 -0.29 3.01
CA GLU A 105 9.76 -1.65 2.49
C GLU A 105 8.44 -2.40 2.57
N ARG A 106 8.06 -3.11 1.49
CA ARG A 106 6.91 -4.02 1.52
C ARG A 106 7.27 -5.31 2.25
N LEU A 107 6.58 -5.58 3.35
CA LEU A 107 6.76 -6.79 4.14
C LEU A 107 5.84 -7.92 3.69
N VAL A 108 4.56 -7.61 3.44
CA VAL A 108 3.52 -8.60 3.15
C VAL A 108 2.57 -8.03 2.10
N LEU A 109 2.11 -8.89 1.20
CA LEU A 109 0.87 -8.71 0.46
C LEU A 109 -0.04 -9.87 0.89
N SER A 110 -1.22 -9.57 1.43
CA SER A 110 -2.16 -10.61 1.83
C SER A 110 -2.81 -11.21 0.59
N GLU A 111 -2.97 -12.52 0.55
CA GLU A 111 -3.90 -13.13 -0.39
C GLU A 111 -5.33 -12.93 0.12
N GLY A 112 -6.26 -12.62 -0.80
CA GLY A 112 -7.66 -12.27 -0.54
C GLY A 112 -8.21 -12.74 0.81
N VAL A 113 -8.52 -11.79 1.70
CA VAL A 113 -9.01 -12.07 3.05
C VAL A 113 -10.47 -12.52 2.97
N GLY A 114 -10.67 -13.74 2.49
CA GLY A 114 -11.96 -14.40 2.36
C GLY A 114 -12.50 -14.83 3.71
N VAL A 115 -13.71 -14.38 4.03
CA VAL A 115 -14.51 -14.90 5.14
C VAL A 115 -14.79 -16.38 4.89
N GLY A 116 -14.02 -17.26 5.54
CA GLY A 116 -14.26 -18.70 5.65
C GLY A 116 -14.29 -19.49 4.34
N ARG A 117 -13.21 -20.21 4.03
CA ARG A 117 -13.37 -21.48 3.32
C ARG A 117 -14.16 -22.40 4.25
N ARG A 118 -15.45 -22.64 3.96
CA ARG A 118 -16.13 -23.81 4.50
C ARG A 118 -15.40 -25.03 3.91
N ALA A 119 -14.76 -25.81 4.77
CA ALA A 119 -14.33 -27.15 4.41
C ALA A 119 -15.60 -27.92 4.02
N GLY A 120 -15.63 -28.41 2.77
CA GLY A 120 -16.54 -29.45 2.34
C GLY A 120 -16.03 -30.82 2.75
#